data_AF-C1E3G1-F1
#
_entry.id   AF-C1E3G1-F1
#
_cell.length_a   1.000
_cell.length_b   1.000
_cell.length_c   1.000
_cell.angle_alpha   90.00
_cell.angle_beta   90.00
_cell.angle_gamma   90.00
#
_symmetry.space_group_name_H-M   'P 1'
#
loop_
_entity.id
_entity.type
_entity.pdbx_description
1 polymer ?
#
loop_
_entity_poly.entity_id
_entity_poly.type
_entity_poly.pdbx_seq_one_letter_code
_entity_poly.pdbx_strand_id
1 'polypeptide(L)'
;FGRSPVSRPSETRRNSRRATMGFFSPSKSGKASATAPPPVGKPLHLLQYDERTKKFELGSEALEALRQIRGDVGVLAVCGRARQGKSYILNQLCSAGNDAGFKVGPTVRPCTKGLWIWSAPIRRVDPVTGKAFHVVLLDTEGIDAYDQTGQYSTQIFSMAVLLSSLFCYNQMGGIDEAALDRLSLVTEMTKHIRVRSETGAAAPGRGGVRELGAFSPSFVWLLRDFYLDLNDPDSGGRISAADYLESALRNVPTVDGGSTGAVAKNAIRESIRGLFPERECFPLVRPVNDEKQLRNLDAVPRSQLRPEFIAGLDSLVELLFDRCRAKRVGSDVLNGPALAAMATQYVAAINAGAVPAIATAWQSVAESECGKAVEEGESAYAEAFFASADSCPADDAKLSACHERAVERARLAFEQRAVGDTETRAAACAKLEHALKVRFGEYREKRRASAAARCSELLAAAATRVMGCANAPDAKIADVLKRIDSEVDAYLGEADGPSAHDRLCVFLR
;
A
#
# COMPACT_ATOMS: atom_id res chain seq x y z
N PHE A 1 -78.41 -3.33 -38.70
CA PHE A 1 -79.33 -3.38 -37.54
C PHE A 1 -78.48 -3.52 -36.27
N GLY A 2 -78.79 -2.78 -35.20
CA GLY A 2 -77.97 -2.72 -33.97
C GLY A 2 -78.17 -3.93 -33.04
N ARG A 3 -77.66 -3.95 -31.80
CA ARG A 3 -76.96 -2.94 -30.99
C ARG A 3 -75.94 -3.63 -30.04
N SER A 4 -74.90 -2.91 -29.59
CA SER A 4 -74.10 -3.23 -28.40
C SER A 4 -74.90 -2.96 -27.10
N PRO A 5 -74.50 -3.42 -25.88
CA PRO A 5 -73.28 -2.94 -25.21
C PRO A 5 -72.49 -3.91 -24.29
N VAL A 6 -71.16 -3.81 -24.38
CA VAL A 6 -70.18 -3.61 -23.28
C VAL A 6 -70.47 -4.11 -21.85
N SER A 7 -69.60 -5.01 -21.34
CA SER A 7 -68.87 -4.78 -20.08
C SER A 7 -67.55 -5.59 -20.01
N ARG A 8 -66.58 -5.07 -19.26
CA ARG A 8 -65.22 -5.57 -18.96
C ARG A 8 -65.02 -5.39 -17.43
N PRO A 9 -64.06 -6.03 -16.71
CA PRO A 9 -62.62 -5.75 -16.92
C PRO A 9 -61.62 -6.91 -16.62
N SER A 10 -60.33 -6.54 -16.69
CA SER A 10 -59.05 -7.21 -16.33
C SER A 10 -59.05 -8.05 -15.02
N GLU A 11 -58.17 -9.01 -14.73
CA GLU A 11 -56.71 -9.21 -14.90
C GLU A 11 -56.35 -10.74 -14.86
N THR A 12 -55.13 -11.31 -14.99
CA THR A 12 -53.81 -11.04 -15.63
C THR A 12 -53.08 -12.40 -15.78
N ARG A 13 -51.96 -12.49 -16.53
CA ARG A 13 -51.05 -13.66 -16.48
C ARG A 13 -49.57 -13.32 -16.77
N ARG A 14 -48.69 -13.57 -15.80
CA ARG A 14 -47.23 -13.66 -15.98
C ARG A 14 -46.87 -14.95 -16.73
N ASN A 15 -45.81 -14.94 -17.54
CA ASN A 15 -45.25 -16.17 -18.09
C ASN A 15 -43.70 -16.13 -18.12
N SER A 16 -43.09 -17.24 -17.72
CA SER A 16 -41.63 -17.41 -17.59
C SER A 16 -40.97 -17.68 -18.95
N ARG A 17 -39.73 -17.20 -19.15
CA ARG A 17 -38.88 -17.61 -20.28
C ARG A 17 -37.46 -17.98 -19.80
N ARG A 18 -37.13 -19.26 -19.97
CA ARG A 18 -35.75 -19.78 -19.96
C ARG A 18 -34.94 -19.11 -21.08
N ALA A 19 -33.70 -18.73 -20.79
CA ALA A 19 -32.71 -18.35 -21.81
C ALA A 19 -31.82 -19.56 -22.14
N THR A 20 -31.68 -19.87 -23.42
CA THR A 20 -30.81 -20.93 -23.95
C THR A 20 -29.39 -20.42 -24.14
N MET A 21 -28.39 -21.20 -23.72
CA MET A 21 -26.97 -20.91 -24.01
C MET A 21 -26.69 -21.05 -25.51
N GLY A 22 -26.14 -20.00 -26.11
CA GLY A 22 -25.63 -20.01 -27.48
C GLY A 22 -24.11 -20.21 -27.49
N PHE A 23 -23.63 -21.18 -28.27
CA PHE A 23 -22.21 -21.38 -28.54
C PHE A 23 -21.64 -20.18 -29.31
N PHE A 24 -20.55 -19.59 -28.81
CA PHE A 24 -19.72 -18.64 -29.57
C PHE A 24 -18.33 -19.22 -29.79
N SER A 25 -17.89 -19.22 -31.04
CA SER A 25 -16.57 -19.69 -31.48
C SER A 25 -15.50 -18.61 -31.20
N PRO A 26 -14.26 -18.97 -30.81
CA PRO A 26 -13.25 -17.98 -30.44
C PRO A 26 -12.73 -17.21 -31.66
N SER A 27 -13.06 -15.93 -31.75
CA SER A 27 -12.42 -15.01 -32.70
C SER A 27 -10.99 -14.71 -32.24
N LYS A 28 -10.04 -14.75 -33.19
CA LYS A 28 -8.62 -14.47 -32.95
C LYS A 28 -8.44 -13.03 -32.46
N SER A 29 -8.20 -12.85 -31.16
CA SER A 29 -7.70 -11.58 -30.60
C SER A 29 -6.18 -11.47 -30.81
N GLY A 30 -5.70 -10.23 -30.98
CA GLY A 30 -4.33 -9.96 -31.41
C GLY A 30 -3.26 -10.35 -30.39
N LYS A 31 -2.05 -10.62 -30.89
CA LYS A 31 -0.85 -10.86 -30.08
C LYS A 31 -0.70 -9.78 -29.00
N ALA A 32 -0.62 -10.21 -27.74
CA ALA A 32 -0.26 -9.32 -26.65
C ALA A 32 1.10 -8.67 -26.93
N SER A 33 1.18 -7.35 -26.73
CA SER A 33 2.43 -6.60 -26.78
C SER A 33 3.45 -7.24 -25.85
N ALA A 34 4.68 -7.47 -26.34
CA ALA A 34 5.76 -7.98 -25.52
C ALA A 34 5.96 -7.08 -24.29
N THR A 35 5.77 -7.63 -23.10
CA THR A 35 6.04 -6.94 -21.84
C THR A 35 7.54 -6.69 -21.70
N ALA A 36 7.91 -5.51 -21.22
CA ALA A 36 9.29 -5.20 -20.86
C ALA A 36 9.85 -6.27 -19.90
N PRO A 37 11.17 -6.56 -19.95
CA PRO A 37 11.77 -7.51 -19.03
C PRO A 37 11.48 -7.12 -17.57
N PRO A 38 11.21 -8.09 -16.68
CA PRO A 38 10.92 -7.79 -15.29
C PRO A 38 12.11 -7.04 -14.65
N PRO A 39 11.84 -6.02 -13.81
CA PRO A 39 12.91 -5.28 -13.15
C PRO A 39 13.79 -6.22 -12.32
N VAL A 40 15.12 -6.09 -12.47
CA VAL A 40 16.11 -6.91 -11.76
C VAL A 40 16.09 -6.56 -10.28
N GLY A 41 15.31 -7.32 -9.51
CA GLY A 41 15.25 -7.23 -8.06
C GLY A 41 16.36 -8.02 -7.36
N LYS A 42 16.47 -7.81 -6.06
CA LYS A 42 17.30 -8.60 -5.13
C LYS A 42 16.52 -8.87 -3.84
N PRO A 43 16.84 -9.93 -3.09
CA PRO A 43 16.23 -10.17 -1.79
C PRO A 43 16.80 -9.20 -0.73
N LEU A 44 15.93 -8.53 0.01
CA LEU A 44 16.26 -7.60 1.10
C LEU A 44 15.78 -8.16 2.44
N HIS A 45 16.61 -8.10 3.48
CA HIS A 45 16.17 -8.39 4.84
C HIS A 45 15.18 -7.31 5.29
N LEU A 46 13.92 -7.68 5.51
CA LEU A 46 12.93 -6.81 6.14
C LEU A 46 13.03 -6.89 7.65
N LEU A 47 13.06 -8.09 8.21
CA LEU A 47 13.10 -8.34 9.65
C LEU A 47 14.30 -9.24 9.97
N GLN A 48 15.12 -8.83 10.93
CA GLN A 48 16.21 -9.61 11.52
C GLN A 48 16.02 -9.67 13.04
N TYR A 49 16.64 -10.65 13.69
CA TYR A 49 16.73 -10.71 15.15
C TYR A 49 18.19 -10.59 15.56
N ASP A 50 18.51 -9.59 16.38
CA ASP A 50 19.84 -9.41 16.94
C ASP A 50 19.97 -10.27 18.21
N GLU A 51 20.81 -11.29 18.15
CA GLU A 51 21.09 -12.17 19.28
C GLU A 51 21.77 -11.45 20.46
N ARG A 52 22.41 -10.29 20.24
CA ARG A 52 23.07 -9.50 21.28
C ARG A 52 22.07 -8.65 22.07
N THR A 53 21.19 -7.91 21.39
CA THR A 53 20.15 -7.09 22.04
C THR A 53 18.88 -7.86 22.40
N LYS A 54 18.72 -9.09 21.89
CA LYS A 54 17.51 -9.95 22.02
C LYS A 54 16.24 -9.28 21.47
N LYS A 55 16.39 -8.46 20.43
CA LYS A 55 15.31 -7.68 19.79
C LYS A 55 15.26 -7.94 18.29
N PHE A 56 14.09 -7.70 17.72
CA PHE A 56 13.91 -7.64 16.28
C PHE A 56 14.28 -6.25 15.74
N GLU A 57 14.99 -6.22 14.63
CA GLU A 57 15.40 -5.01 13.92
C GLU A 57 14.88 -5.05 12.48
N LEU A 58 14.58 -3.88 11.92
CA LEU A 58 14.11 -3.76 10.55
C LEU A 58 15.25 -3.29 9.64
N GLY A 59 15.40 -3.93 8.48
CA GLY A 59 16.41 -3.53 7.50
C GLY A 59 16.08 -2.17 6.88
N SER A 60 17.00 -1.21 6.98
CA SER A 60 16.84 0.15 6.43
C SER A 60 16.59 0.13 4.93
N GLU A 61 17.36 -0.66 4.18
CA GLU A 61 17.23 -0.82 2.73
C GLU A 61 15.86 -1.39 2.32
N ALA A 62 15.32 -2.34 3.10
CA ALA A 62 13.97 -2.87 2.88
C ALA A 62 12.88 -1.82 3.14
N LEU A 63 13.00 -1.04 4.22
CA LEU A 63 12.07 0.05 4.51
C LEU A 63 12.13 1.17 3.47
N GLU A 64 13.31 1.45 2.91
CA GLU A 64 13.47 2.42 1.83
C GLU A 64 12.83 1.92 0.52
N ALA A 65 13.09 0.66 0.13
CA ALA A 65 12.45 0.04 -1.02
C ALA A 65 10.91 0.02 -0.91
N LEU A 66 10.37 -0.19 0.30
CA LEU A 66 8.93 -0.05 0.55
C LEU A 66 8.46 1.41 0.41
N ARG A 67 9.17 2.38 0.98
CA ARG A 67 8.79 3.81 0.90
C ARG A 67 8.78 4.38 -0.53
N GLN A 68 9.58 3.82 -1.43
CA GLN A 68 9.58 4.20 -2.85
C GLN A 68 8.28 3.81 -3.58
N ILE A 69 7.46 2.90 -3.02
CA ILE A 69 6.17 2.49 -3.59
C ILE A 69 5.08 3.53 -3.26
N ARG A 70 4.94 4.54 -4.12
CA ARG A 70 3.94 5.62 -3.95
C ARG A 70 2.48 5.19 -4.20
N GLY A 71 2.25 4.07 -4.90
CA GLY A 71 0.91 3.53 -5.17
C GLY A 71 0.42 2.52 -4.13
N ASP A 72 -0.82 2.08 -4.30
CA ASP A 72 -1.45 0.97 -3.54
C ASP A 72 -0.52 -0.25 -3.51
N VAL A 73 -0.28 -0.83 -2.32
CA VAL A 73 0.60 -1.98 -2.13
C VAL A 73 -0.17 -3.21 -1.65
N GLY A 74 0.07 -4.36 -2.26
CA GLY A 74 -0.35 -5.67 -1.78
C GLY A 74 0.86 -6.50 -1.36
N VAL A 75 0.71 -7.39 -0.38
CA VAL A 75 1.80 -8.25 0.09
C VAL A 75 1.41 -9.72 -0.09
N LEU A 76 2.26 -10.49 -0.76
CA LEU A 76 2.11 -11.94 -0.92
C LEU A 76 3.18 -12.63 -0.09
N ALA A 77 2.75 -13.26 1.01
CA ALA A 77 3.64 -13.98 1.93
C ALA A 77 3.61 -15.48 1.66
N VAL A 78 4.78 -16.13 1.63
CA VAL A 78 4.88 -17.60 1.57
C VAL A 78 5.50 -18.11 2.87
N CYS A 79 4.69 -18.74 3.71
CA CYS A 79 5.03 -19.25 5.03
C CYS A 79 4.96 -20.77 5.09
N GLY A 80 5.57 -21.39 6.10
CA GLY A 80 5.61 -22.85 6.23
C GLY A 80 6.94 -23.34 6.80
N ARG A 81 7.04 -24.66 7.03
CA ARG A 81 8.21 -25.26 7.71
C ARG A 81 9.50 -25.07 6.91
N ALA A 82 10.63 -25.16 7.62
CA ALA A 82 11.94 -25.09 6.96
C ALA A 82 12.10 -26.15 5.86
N ARG A 83 12.81 -25.79 4.78
CA ARG A 83 13.18 -26.67 3.64
C ARG A 83 12.03 -27.27 2.82
N GLN A 84 10.80 -26.76 2.94
CA GLN A 84 9.67 -27.20 2.11
C GLN A 84 9.54 -26.42 0.77
N GLY A 85 10.63 -25.84 0.27
CA GLY A 85 10.67 -25.20 -1.05
C GLY A 85 9.86 -23.89 -1.18
N LYS A 86 9.80 -23.07 -0.12
CA LYS A 86 9.09 -21.76 -0.11
C LYS A 86 9.71 -20.76 -1.08
N SER A 87 11.01 -20.50 -0.91
CA SER A 87 11.79 -19.55 -1.71
C SER A 87 11.82 -19.95 -3.20
N TYR A 88 11.73 -21.26 -3.52
CA TYR A 88 11.53 -21.74 -4.89
C TYR A 88 10.20 -21.22 -5.49
N ILE A 89 9.07 -21.32 -4.77
CA ILE A 89 7.77 -20.80 -5.24
C ILE A 89 7.85 -19.27 -5.45
N LEU A 90 8.51 -18.56 -4.54
CA LEU A 90 8.72 -17.12 -4.68
C LEU A 90 9.60 -16.77 -5.90
N ASN A 91 10.65 -17.54 -6.19
CA ASN A 91 11.48 -17.33 -7.39
C ASN A 91 10.67 -17.49 -8.69
N GLN A 92 9.71 -18.41 -8.73
CA GLN A 92 8.79 -18.54 -9.88
C GLN A 92 7.85 -17.32 -9.99
N LEU A 93 7.40 -16.75 -8.86
CA LEU A 93 6.60 -15.50 -8.85
C LEU A 93 7.41 -14.27 -9.26
N CYS A 94 8.71 -14.20 -8.92
CA CYS A 94 9.59 -13.08 -9.30
C CYS A 94 9.76 -12.89 -10.82
N SER A 95 9.42 -13.88 -11.65
CA SER A 95 9.79 -13.95 -13.08
C SER A 95 11.30 -13.82 -13.34
N ALA A 96 12.13 -14.03 -12.31
CA ALA A 96 13.58 -13.91 -12.38
C ALA A 96 14.17 -15.19 -12.94
N GLY A 97 14.82 -15.10 -14.11
CA GLY A 97 15.57 -16.21 -14.67
C GLY A 97 16.76 -16.59 -13.78
N ASN A 98 16.59 -17.67 -13.02
CA ASN A 98 17.52 -18.54 -12.28
C ASN A 98 18.81 -18.04 -11.56
N ASP A 99 19.29 -16.81 -11.72
CA ASP A 99 20.57 -16.36 -11.12
C ASP A 99 20.44 -15.27 -10.03
N ALA A 100 19.26 -14.67 -9.83
CA ALA A 100 19.09 -13.49 -8.94
C ALA A 100 18.09 -13.67 -7.78
N GLY A 101 17.42 -14.81 -7.66
CA GLY A 101 16.28 -15.02 -6.74
C GLY A 101 16.60 -15.05 -5.24
N PHE A 102 15.57 -15.34 -4.42
CA PHE A 102 15.74 -15.69 -3.01
C PHE A 102 16.60 -16.95 -2.89
N LYS A 103 17.50 -16.96 -1.90
CA LYS A 103 18.48 -18.05 -1.71
C LYS A 103 17.80 -19.36 -1.30
N VAL A 104 17.82 -20.35 -2.19
CA VAL A 104 17.48 -21.74 -1.90
C VAL A 104 18.75 -22.47 -1.42
N GLY A 105 18.64 -23.35 -0.42
CA GLY A 105 19.78 -24.12 0.08
C GLY A 105 19.42 -25.54 0.53
N PRO A 106 20.26 -26.55 0.24
CA PRO A 106 19.94 -27.97 0.48
C PRO A 106 20.31 -28.48 1.90
N THR A 107 20.81 -27.61 2.79
CA THR A 107 21.60 -28.04 3.95
C THR A 107 20.83 -28.14 5.28
N VAL A 108 21.55 -28.68 6.27
CA VAL A 108 21.31 -28.65 7.73
C VAL A 108 20.68 -27.37 8.32
N ARG A 109 20.86 -26.19 7.72
CA ARG A 109 20.52 -24.90 8.37
C ARG A 109 19.41 -24.15 7.62
N PRO A 110 18.54 -23.39 8.32
CA PRO A 110 17.59 -22.48 7.66
C PRO A 110 18.33 -21.49 6.76
N CYS A 111 17.91 -21.39 5.49
CA CYS A 111 18.52 -20.49 4.51
C CYS A 111 18.01 -19.06 4.68
N THR A 112 16.71 -18.93 4.96
CA THR A 112 16.01 -17.68 5.26
C THR A 112 15.96 -17.51 6.78
N LYS A 113 16.60 -16.46 7.31
CA LYS A 113 16.44 -16.00 8.70
C LYS A 113 15.57 -14.74 8.76
N GLY A 114 14.64 -14.66 9.71
CA GLY A 114 13.70 -13.54 9.83
C GLY A 114 12.67 -13.43 8.68
N LEU A 115 12.45 -12.22 8.17
CA LEU A 115 11.59 -11.94 7.02
C LEU A 115 12.37 -11.23 5.92
N TRP A 116 12.07 -11.55 4.66
CA TRP A 116 12.74 -10.99 3.49
C TRP A 116 11.72 -10.51 2.46
N ILE A 117 11.96 -9.36 1.84
CA ILE A 117 11.16 -8.87 0.72
C ILE A 117 11.95 -8.88 -0.59
N TRP A 118 11.24 -8.99 -1.71
CA TRP A 118 11.81 -8.75 -3.02
C TRP A 118 11.86 -7.26 -3.34
N SER A 119 13.03 -6.72 -3.72
CA SER A 119 13.24 -5.27 -3.90
C SER A 119 12.50 -4.65 -5.09
N ALA A 120 11.94 -5.46 -5.99
CA ALA A 120 11.31 -5.01 -7.23
C ALA A 120 9.80 -5.37 -7.24
N PRO A 121 8.90 -4.45 -6.84
CA PRO A 121 7.48 -4.74 -6.70
C PRO A 121 6.81 -5.05 -8.05
N ILE A 122 6.00 -6.09 -8.08
CA ILE A 122 5.34 -6.57 -9.30
C ILE A 122 4.06 -5.77 -9.51
N ARG A 123 4.02 -4.93 -10.55
CA ARG A 123 2.82 -4.15 -10.90
C ARG A 123 1.71 -5.09 -11.39
N ARG A 124 0.53 -5.01 -10.75
CA ARG A 124 -0.69 -5.72 -11.12
C ARG A 124 -1.84 -4.74 -11.29
N VAL A 125 -2.93 -5.22 -11.86
CA VAL A 125 -4.23 -4.53 -11.91
C VAL A 125 -5.22 -5.39 -11.14
N ASP A 126 -5.98 -4.79 -10.23
CA ASP A 126 -7.03 -5.47 -9.49
C ASP A 126 -8.18 -5.81 -10.46
N PRO A 127 -8.53 -7.09 -10.66
CA PRO A 127 -9.56 -7.49 -11.62
C PRO A 127 -10.97 -7.01 -11.23
N VAL A 128 -11.20 -6.64 -9.97
CA VAL A 128 -12.49 -6.17 -9.47
C VAL A 128 -12.61 -4.64 -9.58
N THR A 129 -11.56 -3.90 -9.23
CA THR A 129 -11.62 -2.43 -9.19
C THR A 129 -10.98 -1.73 -10.41
N GLY A 130 -10.24 -2.47 -11.24
CA GLY A 130 -9.51 -1.93 -12.39
C GLY A 130 -8.31 -1.04 -12.02
N LYS A 131 -8.00 -0.87 -10.72
CA LYS A 131 -6.90 -0.03 -10.25
C LYS A 131 -5.56 -0.77 -10.32
N ALA A 132 -4.50 -0.05 -10.66
CA ALA A 132 -3.14 -0.57 -10.62
C ALA A 132 -2.59 -0.54 -9.18
N PHE A 133 -1.93 -1.62 -8.77
CA PHE A 133 -1.28 -1.76 -7.47
C PHE A 133 0.05 -2.51 -7.60
N HIS A 134 0.86 -2.52 -6.54
CA HIS A 134 2.18 -3.14 -6.52
C HIS A 134 2.20 -4.33 -5.54
N VAL A 135 2.56 -5.52 -6.02
CA VAL A 135 2.72 -6.72 -5.18
C VAL A 135 4.16 -6.81 -4.69
N VAL A 136 4.33 -6.80 -3.37
CA VAL A 136 5.58 -7.12 -2.68
C VAL A 136 5.56 -8.60 -2.29
N LEU A 137 6.60 -9.33 -2.68
CA LEU A 137 6.79 -10.74 -2.29
C LEU A 137 7.53 -10.80 -0.94
N LEU A 138 7.03 -11.60 0.00
CA LEU A 138 7.58 -11.77 1.35
C LEU A 138 7.95 -13.25 1.59
N ASP A 139 9.25 -13.56 1.65
CA ASP A 139 9.76 -14.85 2.14
C ASP A 139 9.91 -14.82 3.66
N THR A 140 9.77 -15.99 4.29
CA THR A 140 9.82 -16.12 5.73
C THR A 140 10.75 -17.24 6.15
N GLU A 141 11.37 -17.06 7.32
CA GLU A 141 12.04 -18.15 8.00
C GLU A 141 11.09 -19.36 8.17
N GLY A 142 11.68 -20.55 8.07
CA GLY A 142 10.95 -21.79 8.30
C GLY A 142 10.64 -21.98 9.77
N ILE A 143 9.37 -22.15 10.11
CA ILE A 143 8.96 -22.55 11.46
C ILE A 143 9.49 -23.94 11.82
N ASP A 144 9.74 -24.15 13.12
CA ASP A 144 10.32 -25.35 13.72
C ASP A 144 11.65 -25.75 13.11
N ALA A 145 12.54 -24.79 12.89
CA ALA A 145 13.94 -25.13 12.81
C ALA A 145 14.46 -25.52 14.20
N TYR A 146 15.39 -26.48 14.24
CA TYR A 146 15.91 -27.07 15.49
C TYR A 146 16.66 -26.08 16.39
N ASP A 147 16.99 -24.89 15.85
CA ASP A 147 17.75 -23.80 16.47
C ASP A 147 16.85 -22.64 16.95
N GLN A 148 15.52 -22.78 16.91
CA GLN A 148 14.56 -21.72 17.27
C GLN A 148 13.77 -22.01 18.55
N THR A 149 13.30 -20.95 19.22
CA THR A 149 12.24 -21.07 20.23
C THR A 149 10.86 -20.98 19.58
N GLY A 150 9.85 -21.60 20.20
CA GLY A 150 8.46 -21.51 19.71
C GLY A 150 7.94 -20.07 19.68
N GLN A 151 8.34 -19.24 20.65
CA GLN A 151 7.98 -17.82 20.71
C GLN A 151 8.52 -17.03 19.51
N TYR A 152 9.79 -17.25 19.16
CA TYR A 152 10.45 -16.62 18.00
C TYR A 152 9.74 -16.98 16.69
N SER A 153 9.48 -18.27 16.49
CA SER A 153 8.76 -18.80 15.31
C SER A 153 7.38 -18.15 15.19
N THR A 154 6.66 -18.03 16.31
CA THR A 154 5.32 -17.45 16.38
C THR A 154 5.33 -15.95 16.09
N GLN A 155 6.33 -15.21 16.56
CA GLN A 155 6.47 -13.77 16.30
C GLN A 155 6.73 -13.49 14.81
N ILE A 156 7.65 -14.21 14.17
CA ILE A 156 7.93 -14.08 12.72
C ILE A 156 6.68 -14.41 11.89
N PHE A 157 5.99 -15.50 12.23
CA PHE A 157 4.82 -15.93 11.49
C PHE A 157 3.64 -14.96 11.69
N SER A 158 3.43 -14.44 12.91
CA SER A 158 2.41 -13.40 13.18
C SER A 158 2.70 -12.13 12.38
N MET A 159 3.96 -11.69 12.31
CA MET A 159 4.37 -10.57 11.47
C MET A 159 4.06 -10.79 9.98
N ALA A 160 4.32 -12.00 9.47
CA ALA A 160 4.00 -12.34 8.09
C ALA A 160 2.50 -12.28 7.79
N VAL A 161 1.65 -12.85 8.67
CA VAL A 161 0.18 -12.75 8.55
C VAL A 161 -0.28 -11.30 8.55
N LEU A 162 0.20 -10.49 9.50
CA LEU A 162 -0.23 -9.10 9.66
C LEU A 162 0.13 -8.20 8.47
N LEU A 163 1.34 -8.36 7.93
CA LEU A 163 1.80 -7.60 6.78
C LEU A 163 1.17 -8.10 5.46
N SER A 164 0.88 -9.40 5.34
CA SER A 164 0.31 -10.00 4.12
C SER A 164 -1.07 -9.44 3.74
N SER A 165 -1.33 -9.31 2.43
CA SER A 165 -2.67 -9.28 1.83
C SER A 165 -3.15 -10.68 1.46
N LEU A 166 -2.21 -11.51 0.99
CA LEU A 166 -2.40 -12.91 0.64
C LEU A 166 -1.38 -13.74 1.40
N PHE A 167 -1.87 -14.70 2.17
CA PHE A 167 -1.05 -15.58 2.99
C PHE A 167 -1.06 -16.99 2.42
N CYS A 168 0.05 -17.41 1.81
CA CYS A 168 0.25 -18.76 1.30
C CYS A 168 0.95 -19.62 2.35
N TYR A 169 0.26 -20.60 2.92
CA TYR A 169 0.84 -21.58 3.85
C TYR A 169 1.24 -22.86 3.08
N ASN A 170 2.55 -23.00 2.87
CA ASN A 170 3.19 -24.11 2.16
C ASN A 170 3.51 -25.26 3.15
N GLN A 171 2.79 -26.37 2.99
CA GLN A 171 2.93 -27.62 3.73
C GLN A 171 3.33 -28.76 2.79
N MET A 172 3.97 -29.82 3.30
CA MET A 172 4.20 -31.08 2.57
C MET A 172 3.16 -32.13 2.99
N GLY A 173 2.62 -32.88 2.05
CA GLY A 173 1.60 -33.90 2.27
C GLY A 173 0.19 -33.33 2.47
N GLY A 174 -0.69 -34.11 3.09
CA GLY A 174 -2.04 -33.67 3.46
C GLY A 174 -2.07 -32.75 4.68
N ILE A 175 -3.26 -32.25 5.01
CA ILE A 175 -3.51 -31.43 6.20
C ILE A 175 -3.50 -32.35 7.44
N ASP A 176 -2.71 -31.97 8.45
CA ASP A 176 -2.59 -32.67 9.73
C ASP A 176 -2.93 -31.75 10.92
N GLU A 177 -3.26 -32.33 12.07
CA GLU A 177 -3.57 -31.56 13.29
C GLU A 177 -2.36 -30.71 13.73
N ALA A 178 -1.13 -31.20 13.51
CA ALA A 178 0.08 -30.45 13.84
C ALA A 178 0.23 -29.16 13.00
N ALA A 179 -0.33 -29.07 11.79
CA ALA A 179 -0.42 -27.82 11.04
C ALA A 179 -1.54 -26.91 11.55
N LEU A 180 -2.68 -27.47 11.95
CA LEU A 180 -3.79 -26.72 12.55
C LEU A 180 -3.36 -26.06 13.88
N ASP A 181 -2.64 -26.78 14.74
CA ASP A 181 -2.12 -26.27 16.02
C ASP A 181 -1.19 -25.06 15.83
N ARG A 182 -0.28 -25.14 14.84
CA ARG A 182 0.64 -24.03 14.48
C ARG A 182 -0.11 -22.79 14.01
N LEU A 183 -1.09 -23.00 13.13
CA LEU A 183 -1.96 -21.92 12.66
C LEU A 183 -2.76 -21.34 13.83
N SER A 184 -3.19 -22.15 14.80
CA SER A 184 -3.91 -21.67 15.99
C SER A 184 -3.09 -20.70 16.83
N LEU A 185 -1.86 -21.07 17.22
CA LEU A 185 -0.96 -20.22 18.02
C LEU A 185 -0.79 -18.83 17.41
N VAL A 186 -0.68 -18.79 16.08
CA VAL A 186 -0.61 -17.55 15.30
C VAL A 186 -1.96 -16.83 15.29
N THR A 187 -3.08 -17.54 15.12
CA THR A 187 -4.40 -16.92 15.14
C THR A 187 -4.73 -16.31 16.50
N GLU A 188 -4.31 -16.93 17.60
CA GLU A 188 -4.48 -16.40 18.96
C GLU A 188 -3.65 -15.14 19.17
N MET A 189 -2.37 -15.16 18.81
CA MET A 189 -1.54 -13.96 18.80
C MET A 189 -2.18 -12.86 17.94
N THR A 190 -2.62 -13.18 16.72
CA THR A 190 -3.28 -12.24 15.79
C THR A 190 -4.64 -11.74 16.30
N LYS A 191 -5.35 -12.51 17.12
CA LYS A 191 -6.60 -12.09 17.80
C LYS A 191 -6.33 -11.16 18.97
N HIS A 192 -5.37 -11.47 19.83
CA HIS A 192 -4.96 -10.55 20.91
C HIS A 192 -4.41 -9.23 20.35
N ILE A 193 -3.86 -9.27 19.14
CA ILE A 193 -3.43 -8.12 18.31
C ILE A 193 -4.61 -7.26 17.78
N ARG A 194 -5.85 -7.77 17.82
CA ARG A 194 -7.04 -7.07 17.30
C ARG A 194 -7.98 -6.55 18.39
N VAL A 195 -8.10 -7.23 19.54
CA VAL A 195 -9.16 -6.95 20.53
C VAL A 195 -8.92 -5.72 21.42
N ARG A 196 -7.70 -5.16 21.49
CA ARG A 196 -7.36 -4.10 22.45
C ARG A 196 -7.77 -2.66 22.07
N SER A 197 -8.49 -2.43 20.97
CA SER A 197 -8.92 -1.08 20.56
C SER A 197 -10.35 -0.68 20.93
N GLU A 198 -11.15 -1.57 21.53
CA GLU A 198 -12.58 -1.28 21.82
C GLU A 198 -12.96 -1.25 23.31
N THR A 199 -12.01 -1.45 24.24
CA THR A 199 -12.26 -1.27 25.68
C THR A 199 -12.22 0.22 26.06
N GLY A 200 -13.12 0.97 25.43
CA GLY A 200 -13.38 2.40 25.59
C GLY A 200 -14.87 2.68 25.38
N ALA A 201 -15.71 2.05 26.21
CA ALA A 201 -17.18 2.19 26.27
C ALA A 201 -18.03 1.53 25.15
N ALA A 202 -18.01 0.18 25.08
CA ALA A 202 -19.16 -0.61 24.60
C ALA A 202 -19.32 -1.92 25.39
N ALA A 203 -20.54 -2.43 25.51
CA ALA A 203 -20.89 -3.57 26.36
C ALA A 203 -20.37 -4.93 25.83
N PRO A 204 -20.11 -5.92 26.69
CA PRO A 204 -19.57 -7.22 26.27
C PRO A 204 -20.63 -8.08 25.57
N GLY A 205 -20.72 -8.00 24.24
CA GLY A 205 -21.52 -8.93 23.45
C GLY A 205 -21.65 -8.59 21.96
N ARG A 206 -21.18 -9.51 21.10
CA ARG A 206 -21.47 -9.64 19.65
C ARG A 206 -20.65 -8.86 18.60
N GLY A 207 -19.51 -8.21 18.91
CA GLY A 207 -18.63 -7.60 17.88
C GLY A 207 -17.65 -8.57 17.17
N GLY A 208 -16.89 -9.34 17.97
CA GLY A 208 -15.54 -9.82 17.63
C GLY A 208 -15.28 -10.82 16.49
N VAL A 209 -16.24 -11.08 15.58
CA VAL A 209 -16.01 -11.89 14.36
C VAL A 209 -16.13 -11.06 13.09
N ARG A 210 -16.98 -10.02 13.07
CA ARG A 210 -17.29 -9.27 11.84
C ARG A 210 -16.27 -8.16 11.57
N GLU A 211 -15.75 -7.47 12.60
CA GLU A 211 -14.57 -6.59 12.43
C GLU A 211 -13.31 -7.39 12.09
N LEU A 212 -13.22 -8.65 12.52
CA LEU A 212 -12.04 -9.49 12.32
C LEU A 212 -11.72 -9.66 10.82
N GLY A 213 -12.74 -9.74 9.95
CA GLY A 213 -12.55 -9.86 8.50
C GLY A 213 -11.88 -8.64 7.84
N ALA A 214 -12.06 -7.43 8.37
CA ALA A 214 -11.59 -6.18 7.73
C ALA A 214 -10.06 -5.98 7.76
N PHE A 215 -9.34 -6.82 8.51
CA PHE A 215 -7.87 -6.78 8.66
C PHE A 215 -7.22 -8.10 8.26
N SER A 216 -8.00 -9.06 7.76
CA SER A 216 -7.56 -10.41 7.44
C SER A 216 -7.04 -10.53 6.01
N PRO A 217 -5.90 -11.21 5.80
CA PRO A 217 -5.49 -11.58 4.46
C PRO A 217 -6.37 -12.70 3.91
N SER A 218 -6.48 -12.78 2.58
CA SER A 218 -6.95 -13.99 1.91
C SER A 218 -5.91 -15.11 2.14
N PHE A 219 -6.35 -16.37 2.21
CA PHE A 219 -5.50 -17.50 2.60
C PHE A 219 -5.44 -18.58 1.52
N VAL A 220 -4.24 -19.12 1.26
CA VAL A 220 -4.04 -20.26 0.35
C VAL A 220 -3.23 -21.34 1.07
N TRP A 221 -3.81 -22.52 1.25
CA TRP A 221 -3.10 -23.69 1.76
C TRP A 221 -2.48 -24.46 0.59
N LEU A 222 -1.17 -24.30 0.40
CA LEU A 222 -0.40 -24.99 -0.64
C LEU A 222 0.09 -26.34 -0.10
N LEU A 223 -0.47 -27.43 -0.63
CA LEU A 223 -0.10 -28.79 -0.27
C LEU A 223 0.90 -29.34 -1.29
N ARG A 224 2.18 -29.29 -0.96
CA ARG A 224 3.31 -29.81 -1.74
C ARG A 224 3.44 -31.32 -1.61
N ASP A 225 3.97 -31.96 -2.64
CA ASP A 225 4.14 -33.42 -2.71
C ASP A 225 2.83 -34.17 -2.39
N PHE A 226 1.68 -33.58 -2.77
CA PHE A 226 0.38 -34.16 -2.45
C PHE A 226 0.18 -35.48 -3.21
N TYR A 227 -0.14 -36.55 -2.46
CA TYR A 227 -0.20 -37.93 -2.95
C TYR A 227 -1.51 -38.65 -2.62
N LEU A 228 -2.46 -37.96 -1.96
CA LEU A 228 -3.77 -38.52 -1.64
C LEU A 228 -4.70 -38.32 -2.83
N ASP A 229 -5.49 -39.34 -3.17
CA ASP A 229 -6.60 -39.16 -4.09
C ASP A 229 -7.71 -38.36 -3.41
N LEU A 230 -8.19 -37.30 -4.07
CA LEU A 230 -9.36 -36.53 -3.64
C LEU A 230 -10.67 -37.26 -3.96
N ASN A 231 -10.80 -38.49 -3.44
CA ASN A 231 -12.01 -39.29 -3.47
C ASN A 231 -12.47 -39.49 -2.02
N ASP A 232 -13.69 -39.07 -1.70
CA ASP A 232 -14.31 -39.31 -0.40
C ASP A 232 -15.44 -40.35 -0.56
N PRO A 233 -15.29 -41.55 0.03
CA PRO A 233 -16.33 -42.57 0.00
C PRO A 233 -17.64 -42.12 0.66
N ASP A 234 -17.56 -41.26 1.69
CA ASP A 234 -18.71 -40.90 2.53
C ASP A 234 -19.57 -39.80 1.89
N SER A 235 -18.98 -38.93 1.05
CA SER A 235 -19.71 -37.97 0.21
C SER A 235 -19.98 -38.45 -1.23
N GLY A 236 -19.59 -39.70 -1.55
CA GLY A 236 -20.03 -40.41 -2.74
C GLY A 236 -19.32 -40.04 -4.05
N GLY A 237 -18.09 -39.51 -4.00
CA GLY A 237 -17.36 -39.19 -5.23
C GLY A 237 -16.04 -38.44 -5.07
N ARG A 238 -15.62 -37.81 -6.18
CA ARG A 238 -14.46 -36.90 -6.22
C ARG A 238 -14.80 -35.60 -5.51
N ILE A 239 -13.99 -35.21 -4.53
CA ILE A 239 -14.09 -33.93 -3.82
C ILE A 239 -13.13 -32.91 -4.43
N SER A 240 -13.43 -31.62 -4.32
CA SER A 240 -12.45 -30.58 -4.66
C SER A 240 -11.44 -30.38 -3.53
N ALA A 241 -10.31 -29.73 -3.83
CA ALA A 241 -9.35 -29.33 -2.80
C ALA A 241 -9.96 -28.33 -1.78
N ALA A 242 -10.92 -27.51 -2.22
CA ALA A 242 -11.66 -26.63 -1.31
C ALA A 242 -12.55 -27.42 -0.35
N ASP A 243 -13.25 -28.45 -0.84
CA ASP A 243 -14.07 -29.34 0.01
C ASP A 243 -13.21 -30.12 1.02
N TYR A 244 -12.00 -30.54 0.62
CA TYR A 244 -11.02 -31.17 1.51
C TYR A 244 -10.59 -30.22 2.66
N LEU A 245 -10.33 -28.95 2.34
CA LEU A 245 -10.00 -27.93 3.34
C LEU A 245 -11.18 -27.63 4.29
N GLU A 246 -12.39 -27.45 3.77
CA GLU A 246 -13.59 -27.23 4.61
C GLU A 246 -13.92 -28.45 5.47
N SER A 247 -13.60 -29.66 5.01
CA SER A 247 -13.75 -30.90 5.78
C SER A 247 -12.69 -30.99 6.90
N ALA A 248 -11.43 -30.62 6.63
CA ALA A 248 -10.39 -30.56 7.67
C ALA A 248 -10.69 -29.49 8.75
N LEU A 249 -11.28 -28.36 8.36
CA LEU A 249 -11.70 -27.26 9.25
C LEU A 249 -13.09 -27.46 9.88
N ARG A 250 -13.80 -28.54 9.57
CA ARG A 250 -15.08 -28.89 10.18
C ARG A 250 -14.87 -29.28 11.64
N ASN A 251 -15.75 -28.80 12.52
CA ASN A 251 -15.71 -29.18 13.93
C ASN A 251 -15.92 -30.69 14.11
N VAL A 252 -15.10 -31.30 14.97
CA VAL A 252 -15.19 -32.71 15.34
C VAL A 252 -16.41 -32.89 16.26
N PRO A 253 -17.28 -33.90 16.03
CA PRO A 253 -18.42 -34.16 16.90
C PRO A 253 -17.98 -34.46 18.34
N THR A 254 -18.57 -33.76 19.31
CA THR A 254 -18.45 -34.10 20.73
C THR A 254 -19.53 -35.14 21.07
N VAL A 255 -19.14 -36.41 21.17
CA VAL A 255 -20.01 -37.46 21.72
C VAL A 255 -20.26 -37.17 23.21
N ASP A 256 -21.40 -37.62 23.73
CA ASP A 256 -21.98 -37.23 25.02
C ASP A 256 -20.96 -37.16 26.18
N GLY A 257 -20.84 -35.96 26.77
CA GLY A 257 -19.80 -35.64 27.76
C GLY A 257 -18.56 -35.03 27.11
N GLY A 258 -18.67 -33.76 26.72
CA GLY A 258 -17.68 -33.05 25.88
C GLY A 258 -16.23 -33.20 26.35
N SER A 259 -15.46 -34.01 25.62
CA SER A 259 -14.05 -34.22 25.91
C SER A 259 -13.26 -32.92 25.70
N THR A 260 -12.45 -32.53 26.69
CA THR A 260 -11.71 -31.26 26.70
C THR A 260 -10.84 -31.08 25.45
N GLY A 261 -10.30 -32.18 24.91
CA GLY A 261 -9.52 -32.18 23.67
C GLY A 261 -10.33 -31.86 22.41
N ALA A 262 -11.59 -32.34 22.31
CA ALA A 262 -12.45 -32.00 21.17
C ALA A 262 -12.87 -30.53 21.19
N VAL A 263 -13.12 -29.97 22.38
CA VAL A 263 -13.40 -28.52 22.55
C VAL A 263 -12.21 -27.67 22.10
N ALA A 264 -10.99 -28.00 22.54
CA ALA A 264 -9.78 -27.31 22.11
C ALA A 264 -9.56 -27.40 20.58
N LYS A 265 -9.71 -28.60 19.99
CA LYS A 265 -9.62 -28.83 18.54
C LYS A 265 -10.64 -28.04 17.72
N ASN A 266 -11.84 -27.82 18.25
CA ASN A 266 -12.87 -27.02 17.60
C ASN A 266 -12.58 -25.52 17.74
N ALA A 267 -12.07 -25.06 18.90
CA ALA A 267 -11.63 -23.68 19.08
C ALA A 267 -10.48 -23.29 18.13
N ILE A 268 -9.53 -24.19 17.87
CA ILE A 268 -8.47 -24.05 16.85
C ILE A 268 -9.09 -23.82 15.46
N ARG A 269 -9.99 -24.71 15.03
CA ARG A 269 -10.65 -24.66 13.72
C ARG A 269 -11.49 -23.39 13.56
N GLU A 270 -12.24 -22.99 14.58
CA GLU A 270 -13.00 -21.74 14.59
C GLU A 270 -12.09 -20.51 14.54
N SER A 271 -10.92 -20.56 15.16
CA SER A 271 -9.93 -19.47 15.11
C SER A 271 -9.33 -19.29 13.72
N ILE A 272 -9.00 -20.38 13.03
CA ILE A 272 -8.56 -20.36 11.63
C ILE A 272 -9.69 -19.86 10.73
N ARG A 273 -10.91 -20.38 10.88
CA ARG A 273 -12.08 -19.98 10.07
C ARG A 273 -12.48 -18.51 10.27
N GLY A 274 -12.31 -17.97 11.47
CA GLY A 274 -12.55 -16.55 11.78
C GLY A 274 -11.43 -15.62 11.34
N LEU A 275 -10.17 -16.07 11.37
CA LEU A 275 -9.04 -15.28 10.86
C LEU A 275 -8.98 -15.27 9.33
N PHE A 276 -9.33 -16.36 8.66
CA PHE A 276 -9.27 -16.50 7.21
C PHE A 276 -10.67 -16.78 6.64
N PRO A 277 -11.51 -15.75 6.46
CA PRO A 277 -12.84 -15.89 5.88
C PRO A 277 -12.76 -16.27 4.39
N GLU A 278 -11.83 -15.66 3.65
CA GLU A 278 -11.44 -16.08 2.31
C GLU A 278 -10.28 -17.07 2.42
N ARG A 279 -10.53 -18.32 2.03
CA ARG A 279 -9.54 -19.39 2.06
C ARG A 279 -9.71 -20.36 0.90
N GLU A 280 -8.59 -20.88 0.42
CA GLU A 280 -8.51 -21.82 -0.70
C GLU A 280 -7.41 -22.84 -0.44
N CYS A 281 -7.48 -24.00 -1.09
CA CYS A 281 -6.46 -25.05 -0.99
C CYS A 281 -6.00 -25.46 -2.38
N PHE A 282 -4.68 -25.61 -2.54
CA PHE A 282 -4.06 -25.94 -3.80
C PHE A 282 -3.11 -27.14 -3.63
N PRO A 283 -3.47 -28.33 -4.15
CA PRO A 283 -2.58 -29.49 -4.17
C PRO A 283 -1.60 -29.37 -5.34
N LEU A 284 -0.31 -29.54 -5.04
CA LEU A 284 0.76 -29.54 -6.01
C LEU A 284 1.56 -30.85 -5.87
N VAL A 285 1.66 -31.59 -6.97
CA VAL A 285 2.38 -32.87 -7.02
C VAL A 285 3.88 -32.70 -6.74
N ARG A 286 4.59 -33.81 -6.51
CA ARG A 286 6.06 -33.81 -6.39
C ARG A 286 6.72 -33.41 -7.73
N PRO A 287 7.70 -32.48 -7.75
CA PRO A 287 8.33 -31.98 -8.98
C PRO A 287 9.19 -33.00 -9.75
N VAL A 288 9.99 -33.79 -9.03
CA VAL A 288 10.90 -34.81 -9.57
C VAL A 288 10.93 -36.02 -8.64
N ASN A 289 11.12 -37.22 -9.20
CA ASN A 289 11.12 -38.47 -8.42
C ASN A 289 12.50 -38.78 -7.80
N ASP A 290 13.59 -38.25 -8.36
CA ASP A 290 14.95 -38.44 -7.86
C ASP A 290 15.28 -37.49 -6.70
N GLU A 291 15.74 -38.04 -5.57
CA GLU A 291 16.06 -37.23 -4.38
C GLU A 291 17.24 -36.28 -4.54
N LYS A 292 18.24 -36.63 -5.36
CA LYS A 292 19.42 -35.77 -5.60
C LYS A 292 19.01 -34.56 -6.43
N GLN A 293 18.16 -34.77 -7.43
CA GLN A 293 17.52 -33.69 -8.18
C GLN A 293 16.63 -32.83 -7.28
N LEU A 294 15.83 -33.45 -6.40
CA LEU A 294 14.94 -32.73 -5.48
C LEU A 294 15.70 -31.81 -4.51
N ARG A 295 16.88 -32.23 -4.02
CA ARG A 295 17.75 -31.41 -3.17
C ARG A 295 18.27 -30.16 -3.90
N ASN A 296 18.53 -30.28 -5.20
CA ASN A 296 19.09 -29.22 -6.04
C ASN A 296 18.07 -28.69 -7.07
N LEU A 297 16.78 -28.64 -6.70
CA LEU A 297 15.68 -28.33 -7.62
C LEU A 297 15.85 -27.00 -8.38
N ASP A 298 16.51 -26.01 -7.77
CA ASP A 298 16.82 -24.70 -8.34
C ASP A 298 17.75 -24.80 -9.58
N ALA A 299 18.63 -25.81 -9.61
CA ALA A 299 19.53 -26.12 -10.71
C ALA A 299 18.94 -27.11 -11.73
N VAL A 300 17.75 -27.69 -11.48
CA VAL A 300 17.07 -28.60 -12.41
C VAL A 300 16.36 -27.76 -13.47
N PRO A 301 16.67 -27.92 -14.77
CA PRO A 301 15.97 -27.20 -15.84
C PRO A 301 14.47 -27.50 -15.81
N ARG A 302 13.64 -26.48 -16.03
CA ARG A 302 12.17 -26.61 -16.01
C ARG A 302 11.64 -27.72 -16.93
N SER A 303 12.33 -28.02 -18.03
CA SER A 303 12.01 -29.12 -18.96
C SER A 303 12.24 -30.54 -18.42
N GLN A 304 12.97 -30.69 -17.31
CA GLN A 304 13.20 -31.97 -16.62
C GLN A 304 12.22 -32.19 -15.45
N LEU A 305 11.41 -31.19 -15.11
CA LEU A 305 10.35 -31.31 -14.12
C LEU A 305 9.17 -32.09 -14.72
N ARG A 306 8.39 -32.74 -13.84
CA ARG A 306 7.19 -33.46 -14.27
C ARG A 306 6.17 -32.54 -14.95
N PRO A 307 5.55 -32.91 -16.08
CA PRO A 307 4.57 -32.07 -16.77
C PRO A 307 3.39 -31.65 -15.89
N GLU A 308 2.90 -32.54 -15.03
CA GLU A 308 1.81 -32.22 -14.09
C GLU A 308 2.23 -31.19 -13.04
N PHE A 309 3.51 -31.21 -12.62
CA PHE A 309 4.05 -30.19 -11.72
C PHE A 309 4.18 -28.84 -12.41
N ILE A 310 4.63 -28.80 -13.66
CA ILE A 310 4.77 -27.56 -14.44
C ILE A 310 3.39 -26.90 -14.61
N ALA A 311 2.40 -27.64 -15.07
CA ALA A 311 1.03 -27.15 -15.24
C ALA A 311 0.41 -26.68 -13.90
N GLY A 312 0.57 -27.47 -12.84
CA GLY A 312 0.10 -27.09 -11.51
C GLY A 312 0.83 -25.86 -10.93
N LEU A 313 2.11 -25.68 -11.23
CA LEU A 313 2.90 -24.52 -10.82
C LEU A 313 2.47 -23.25 -11.55
N ASP A 314 2.17 -23.33 -12.85
CA ASP A 314 1.63 -22.21 -13.61
C ASP A 314 0.24 -21.80 -13.10
N SER A 315 -0.67 -22.77 -12.90
CA SER A 315 -1.99 -22.51 -12.30
C SER A 315 -1.89 -21.94 -10.88
N LEU A 316 -0.89 -22.35 -10.08
CA LEU A 316 -0.64 -21.78 -8.76
C LEU A 316 -0.17 -20.32 -8.85
N VAL A 317 0.74 -20.01 -9.78
CA VAL A 317 1.24 -18.63 -9.99
C VAL A 317 0.11 -17.70 -10.43
N GLU A 318 -0.73 -18.14 -11.37
CA GLU A 318 -1.94 -17.41 -11.77
C GLU A 318 -2.88 -17.19 -10.59
N LEU A 319 -3.24 -18.26 -9.87
CA LEU A 319 -4.13 -18.19 -8.69
C LEU A 319 -3.60 -17.21 -7.63
N LEU A 320 -2.30 -17.28 -7.31
CA LEU A 320 -1.69 -16.43 -6.30
C LEU A 320 -1.72 -14.95 -6.70
N PHE A 321 -1.49 -14.61 -7.97
CA PHE A 321 -1.63 -13.23 -8.43
C PHE A 321 -3.10 -12.78 -8.55
N ASP A 322 -4.01 -13.67 -8.91
CA ASP A 322 -5.44 -13.36 -9.09
C ASP A 322 -6.22 -13.34 -7.77
N ARG A 323 -5.68 -13.91 -6.69
CA ARG A 323 -6.15 -13.74 -5.30
C ARG A 323 -5.48 -12.57 -4.57
N CYS A 324 -4.27 -12.16 -4.96
CA CYS A 324 -3.59 -11.05 -4.28
C CYS A 324 -4.33 -9.72 -4.52
N ARG A 325 -4.53 -8.93 -3.46
CA ARG A 325 -5.17 -7.61 -3.50
C ARG A 325 -4.30 -6.57 -2.79
N ALA A 326 -4.56 -5.30 -3.06
CA ALA A 326 -3.99 -4.22 -2.27
C ALA A 326 -4.35 -4.41 -0.78
N LYS A 327 -3.38 -4.22 0.11
CA LYS A 327 -3.51 -4.42 1.55
C LYS A 327 -4.49 -3.38 2.09
N ARG A 328 -5.47 -3.86 2.86
CA ARG A 328 -6.46 -3.02 3.52
C ARG A 328 -6.37 -3.10 5.03
N VAL A 329 -6.72 -1.99 5.67
CA VAL A 329 -6.86 -1.85 7.12
C VAL A 329 -8.15 -1.06 7.32
N GLY A 330 -9.26 -1.76 7.59
CA GLY A 330 -10.59 -1.16 7.57
C GLY A 330 -11.03 -0.79 6.15
N SER A 331 -11.44 0.46 5.94
CA SER A 331 -11.75 1.02 4.61
C SER A 331 -10.50 1.24 3.75
N ASP A 332 -9.37 1.51 4.39
CA ASP A 332 -8.25 2.22 3.77
C ASP A 332 -7.33 1.25 3.03
N VAL A 333 -6.75 1.72 1.92
CA VAL A 333 -5.74 0.99 1.16
C VAL A 333 -4.37 1.50 1.56
N LEU A 334 -3.44 0.60 1.84
CA LEU A 334 -2.07 0.96 2.20
C LEU A 334 -1.25 1.26 0.96
N ASN A 335 -0.37 2.27 1.07
CA ASN A 335 0.75 2.50 0.17
C ASN A 335 2.06 1.95 0.79
N GLY A 336 3.17 2.06 0.06
CA GLY A 336 4.49 1.64 0.50
C GLY A 336 4.98 2.27 1.82
N PRO A 337 4.98 3.62 1.95
CA PRO A 337 5.31 4.30 3.19
C PRO A 337 4.49 3.82 4.40
N ALA A 338 3.17 3.65 4.24
CA ALA A 338 2.29 3.17 5.29
C ALA A 338 2.62 1.73 5.71
N LEU A 339 2.91 0.84 4.75
CA LEU A 339 3.33 -0.53 5.05
C LEU A 339 4.67 -0.57 5.82
N ALA A 340 5.63 0.28 5.44
CA ALA A 340 6.91 0.41 6.15
C ALA A 340 6.73 0.95 7.59
N ALA A 341 5.83 1.92 7.77
CA ALA A 341 5.49 2.48 9.08
C ALA A 341 4.73 1.46 9.96
N MET A 342 3.81 0.68 9.39
CA MET A 342 3.12 -0.42 10.08
C MET A 342 4.09 -1.52 10.52
N ALA A 343 5.03 -1.93 9.67
CA ALA A 343 6.10 -2.85 10.06
C ALA A 343 6.92 -2.30 11.24
N THR A 344 7.23 -1.01 11.24
CA THR A 344 7.94 -0.32 12.33
C THR A 344 7.16 -0.38 13.65
N GLN A 345 5.85 -0.06 13.64
CA GLN A 345 5.01 -0.11 14.84
C GLN A 345 4.86 -1.54 15.39
N TYR A 346 4.65 -2.53 14.52
CA TYR A 346 4.50 -3.91 14.96
C TYR A 346 5.79 -4.47 15.60
N VAL A 347 6.96 -4.14 15.03
CA VAL A 347 8.26 -4.53 15.62
C VAL A 347 8.52 -3.83 16.94
N ALA A 348 8.18 -2.54 17.05
CA ALA A 348 8.28 -1.81 18.32
C ALA A 348 7.42 -2.45 19.43
N ALA A 349 6.17 -2.83 19.10
CA ALA A 349 5.29 -3.52 20.04
C ALA A 349 5.81 -4.90 20.45
N ILE A 350 6.25 -5.74 19.49
CA ILE A 350 6.84 -7.06 19.78
C ILE A 350 8.07 -6.93 20.70
N ASN A 351 8.95 -5.97 20.42
CA ASN A 351 10.15 -5.70 21.23
C ASN A 351 9.84 -5.16 22.63
N ALA A 352 8.69 -4.53 22.83
CA ALA A 352 8.20 -4.10 24.15
C ALA A 352 7.55 -5.25 24.96
N GLY A 353 7.46 -6.46 24.39
CA GLY A 353 6.66 -7.55 24.96
C GLY A 353 5.15 -7.28 24.92
N ALA A 354 4.74 -6.20 24.25
CA ALA A 354 3.35 -5.86 24.03
C ALA A 354 2.81 -6.64 22.85
N VAL A 355 1.51 -6.94 22.91
CA VAL A 355 0.78 -7.49 21.77
C VAL A 355 0.40 -6.32 20.86
N PRO A 356 0.93 -6.21 19.61
CA PRO A 356 0.66 -5.07 18.73
C PRO A 356 -0.85 -4.87 18.52
N ALA A 357 -1.42 -3.69 18.81
CA ALA A 357 -2.82 -3.44 18.51
C ALA A 357 -2.97 -2.86 17.08
N ILE A 358 -3.63 -3.57 16.15
CA ILE A 358 -3.70 -3.16 14.72
C ILE A 358 -4.26 -1.74 14.57
N ALA A 359 -5.38 -1.44 15.23
CA ALA A 359 -6.07 -0.17 15.06
C ALA A 359 -5.27 1.03 15.61
N THR A 360 -4.65 0.89 16.79
CA THR A 360 -3.82 1.99 17.36
C THR A 360 -2.51 2.15 16.60
N ALA A 361 -1.93 1.06 16.10
CA ALA A 361 -0.80 1.11 15.17
C ALA A 361 -1.19 1.84 13.87
N TRP A 362 -2.38 1.54 13.31
CA TRP A 362 -2.88 2.23 12.11
C TRP A 362 -3.10 3.72 12.34
N GLN A 363 -3.78 4.12 13.42
CA GLN A 363 -4.00 5.53 13.77
C GLN A 363 -2.68 6.29 13.90
N SER A 364 -1.71 5.75 14.66
CA SER A 364 -0.40 6.36 14.81
C SER A 364 0.38 6.45 13.48
N VAL A 365 0.25 5.46 12.59
CA VAL A 365 0.83 5.49 11.24
C VAL A 365 0.15 6.53 10.35
N ALA A 366 -1.18 6.59 10.36
CA ALA A 366 -1.96 7.53 9.57
C ALA A 366 -1.64 8.98 9.95
N GLU A 367 -1.61 9.29 11.25
CA GLU A 367 -1.19 10.61 11.76
C GLU A 367 0.26 10.94 11.38
N SER A 368 1.20 9.98 11.56
CA SER A 368 2.63 10.20 11.29
C SER A 368 2.94 10.40 9.80
N GLU A 369 2.35 9.60 8.90
CA GLU A 369 2.54 9.77 7.47
C GLU A 369 1.73 10.95 6.90
N CYS A 370 0.57 11.31 7.48
CA CYS A 370 -0.10 12.57 7.15
C CYS A 370 0.77 13.78 7.53
N GLY A 371 1.42 13.77 8.71
CA GLY A 371 2.37 14.81 9.11
C GLY A 371 3.50 14.99 8.10
N LYS A 372 4.17 13.88 7.72
CA LYS A 372 5.25 13.89 6.70
C LYS A 372 4.74 14.28 5.31
N ALA A 373 3.49 13.97 4.98
CA ALA A 373 2.87 14.41 3.72
C ALA A 373 2.64 15.94 3.69
N VAL A 374 2.33 16.56 4.84
CA VAL A 374 2.28 18.03 4.96
C VAL A 374 3.67 18.62 4.76
N GLU A 375 4.70 18.10 5.43
CA GLU A 375 6.10 18.55 5.28
C GLU A 375 6.60 18.44 3.82
N GLU A 376 6.34 17.31 3.15
CA GLU A 376 6.70 17.09 1.74
C GLU A 376 5.91 18.03 0.80
N GLY A 377 4.63 18.30 1.12
CA GLY A 377 3.80 19.29 0.43
C GLY A 377 4.30 20.72 0.58
N GLU A 378 4.72 21.13 1.78
CA GLU A 378 5.31 22.46 2.03
C GLU A 378 6.67 22.64 1.34
N SER A 379 7.48 21.58 1.27
CA SER A 379 8.74 21.59 0.52
C SER A 379 8.49 21.72 -0.98
N ALA A 380 7.57 20.92 -1.54
CA ALA A 380 7.18 21.01 -2.95
C ALA A 380 6.54 22.36 -3.32
N TYR A 381 5.78 22.97 -2.40
CA TYR A 381 5.29 24.34 -2.55
C TYR A 381 6.46 25.33 -2.62
N ALA A 382 7.39 25.28 -1.66
CA ALA A 382 8.51 26.22 -1.58
C ALA A 382 9.36 26.19 -2.86
N GLU A 383 9.73 25.00 -3.34
CA GLU A 383 10.48 24.82 -4.59
C GLU A 383 9.78 25.48 -5.80
N ALA A 384 8.49 25.20 -6.00
CA ALA A 384 7.75 25.71 -7.15
C ALA A 384 7.40 27.20 -7.03
N PHE A 385 7.07 27.65 -5.82
CA PHE A 385 6.70 29.02 -5.55
C PHE A 385 7.90 29.96 -5.69
N PHE A 386 9.02 29.73 -5.00
CA PHE A 386 10.16 30.66 -5.06
C PHE A 386 10.82 30.69 -6.43
N ALA A 387 10.95 29.53 -7.12
CA ALA A 387 11.46 29.49 -8.49
C ALA A 387 10.64 30.34 -9.48
N SER A 388 9.33 30.49 -9.24
CA SER A 388 8.44 31.30 -10.07
C SER A 388 8.32 32.75 -9.58
N ALA A 389 8.23 32.96 -8.27
CA ALA A 389 7.95 34.25 -7.65
C ALA A 389 9.17 35.19 -7.70
N ASP A 390 10.40 34.67 -7.64
CA ASP A 390 11.59 35.51 -7.62
C ASP A 390 11.97 36.09 -9.00
N SER A 391 11.48 35.48 -10.09
CA SER A 391 11.56 36.02 -11.45
C SER A 391 10.39 36.93 -11.84
N CYS A 392 9.38 37.07 -10.98
CA CYS A 392 8.16 37.81 -11.26
C CYS A 392 8.24 39.25 -10.75
N PRO A 393 7.78 40.26 -11.53
CA PRO A 393 7.46 41.59 -11.00
C PRO A 393 6.47 41.50 -9.83
N ALA A 394 6.43 42.53 -8.98
CA ALA A 394 5.57 42.66 -7.80
C ALA A 394 4.08 42.93 -8.13
N ASP A 395 3.61 42.33 -9.23
CA ASP A 395 2.23 42.26 -9.66
C ASP A 395 1.49 41.18 -8.86
N ASP A 396 0.53 41.61 -8.04
CA ASP A 396 -0.28 40.73 -7.18
C ASP A 396 -1.04 39.64 -7.97
N ALA A 397 -1.45 39.92 -9.21
CA ALA A 397 -2.18 38.95 -10.03
C ALA A 397 -1.27 37.82 -10.51
N LYS A 398 -0.05 38.16 -10.93
CA LYS A 398 0.96 37.16 -11.33
C LYS A 398 1.47 36.35 -10.13
N LEU A 399 1.67 36.99 -8.98
CA LEU A 399 2.03 36.30 -7.73
C LEU A 399 0.93 35.31 -7.29
N SER A 400 -0.34 35.67 -7.44
CA SER A 400 -1.47 34.76 -7.16
C SER A 400 -1.50 33.56 -8.12
N ALA A 401 -1.30 33.77 -9.42
CA ALA A 401 -1.19 32.69 -10.40
C ALA A 401 0.05 31.78 -10.19
N CYS A 402 1.13 32.28 -9.56
CA CYS A 402 2.25 31.46 -9.09
C CYS A 402 1.88 30.66 -7.84
N HIS A 403 1.16 31.25 -6.89
CA HIS A 403 0.66 30.58 -5.69
C HIS A 403 -0.27 29.40 -6.02
N GLU A 404 -1.28 29.61 -6.88
CA GLU A 404 -2.24 28.57 -7.27
C GLU A 404 -1.56 27.33 -7.86
N ARG A 405 -0.64 27.51 -8.82
CA ARG A 405 0.14 26.42 -9.41
C ARG A 405 1.05 25.71 -8.40
N ALA A 406 1.62 26.44 -7.44
CA ALA A 406 2.43 25.86 -6.37
C ALA A 406 1.57 25.08 -5.36
N VAL A 407 0.35 25.53 -5.06
CA VAL A 407 -0.63 24.83 -4.22
C VAL A 407 -1.10 23.53 -4.90
N GLU A 408 -1.37 23.53 -6.21
CA GLU A 408 -1.71 22.30 -6.94
C GLU A 408 -0.58 21.25 -6.85
N ARG A 409 0.68 21.67 -7.06
CA ARG A 409 1.83 20.76 -6.92
C ARG A 409 1.98 20.24 -5.48
N ALA A 410 1.73 21.07 -4.47
CA ALA A 410 1.74 20.67 -3.06
C ALA A 410 0.62 19.67 -2.73
N ARG A 411 -0.60 19.87 -3.24
CA ARG A 411 -1.70 18.90 -3.13
C ARG A 411 -1.33 17.55 -3.74
N LEU A 412 -0.77 17.55 -4.96
CA LEU A 412 -0.36 16.31 -5.63
C LEU A 412 0.74 15.55 -4.87
N ALA A 413 1.71 16.26 -4.28
CA ALA A 413 2.73 15.65 -3.42
C ALA A 413 2.12 15.07 -2.13
N PHE A 414 1.21 15.82 -1.48
CA PHE A 414 0.47 15.37 -0.31
C PHE A 414 -0.37 14.12 -0.59
N GLU A 415 -1.16 14.11 -1.67
CA GLU A 415 -2.05 13.00 -2.03
C GLU A 415 -1.30 11.69 -2.35
N GLN A 416 -0.07 11.77 -2.86
CA GLN A 416 0.78 10.61 -3.13
C GLN A 416 1.34 9.94 -1.86
N ARG A 417 1.26 10.60 -0.70
CA ARG A 417 1.81 10.10 0.56
C ARG A 417 0.78 9.93 1.67
N ALA A 418 -0.21 10.82 1.75
CA ALA A 418 -1.21 10.84 2.81
C ALA A 418 -2.06 9.56 2.83
N VAL A 419 -2.17 8.96 4.01
CA VAL A 419 -2.90 7.71 4.27
C VAL A 419 -3.78 7.85 5.52
N GLY A 420 -4.73 6.94 5.66
CA GLY A 420 -5.78 6.99 6.67
C GLY A 420 -7.13 7.35 6.07
N ASP A 421 -8.10 7.56 6.96
CA ASP A 421 -9.48 7.83 6.60
C ASP A 421 -9.66 9.20 5.95
N THR A 422 -10.85 9.41 5.38
CA THR A 422 -11.18 10.67 4.69
C THR A 422 -11.12 11.87 5.62
N GLU A 423 -11.41 11.69 6.92
CA GLU A 423 -11.38 12.77 7.91
C GLU A 423 -9.96 13.18 8.28
N THR A 424 -9.07 12.24 8.63
CA THR A 424 -7.65 12.53 8.93
C THR A 424 -6.96 13.17 7.74
N ARG A 425 -7.20 12.64 6.53
CA ARG A 425 -6.64 13.19 5.28
C ARG A 425 -7.18 14.58 4.97
N ALA A 426 -8.48 14.83 5.15
CA ALA A 426 -9.07 16.16 4.97
C ALA A 426 -8.53 17.16 6.00
N ALA A 427 -8.41 16.78 7.27
CA ALA A 427 -7.86 17.62 8.33
C ALA A 427 -6.39 17.97 8.07
N ALA A 428 -5.57 17.01 7.61
CA ALA A 428 -4.18 17.27 7.24
C ALA A 428 -4.05 18.14 5.97
N CYS A 429 -4.90 17.91 4.96
CA CYS A 429 -4.95 18.77 3.76
C CYS A 429 -5.36 20.22 4.11
N ALA A 430 -6.36 20.39 4.98
CA ALA A 430 -6.78 21.71 5.46
C ALA A 430 -5.68 22.45 6.24
N LYS A 431 -4.89 21.72 7.05
CA LYS A 431 -3.69 22.27 7.73
C LYS A 431 -2.65 22.75 6.73
N LEU A 432 -2.31 21.93 5.73
CA LEU A 432 -1.39 22.30 4.64
C LEU A 432 -1.88 23.56 3.92
N GLU A 433 -3.13 23.56 3.44
CA GLU A 433 -3.72 24.72 2.75
C GLU A 433 -3.68 26.00 3.59
N HIS A 434 -3.94 25.89 4.89
CA HIS A 434 -3.88 27.04 5.80
C HIS A 434 -2.45 27.58 5.94
N ALA A 435 -1.47 26.71 6.16
CA ALA A 435 -0.06 27.08 6.25
C ALA A 435 0.44 27.76 4.95
N LEU A 436 0.06 27.22 3.77
CA LEU A 436 0.41 27.81 2.48
C LEU A 436 -0.24 29.18 2.26
N LYS A 437 -1.49 29.38 2.69
CA LYS A 437 -2.19 30.68 2.61
C LYS A 437 -1.54 31.74 3.51
N VAL A 438 -1.18 31.38 4.74
CA VAL A 438 -0.46 32.28 5.67
C VAL A 438 0.89 32.68 5.09
N ARG A 439 1.70 31.70 4.66
CA ARG A 439 3.03 31.94 4.07
C ARG A 439 2.99 32.80 2.79
N PHE A 440 1.95 32.64 1.97
CA PHE A 440 1.73 33.50 0.80
C PHE A 440 1.35 34.93 1.20
N GLY A 441 0.50 35.11 2.22
CA GLY A 441 0.14 36.41 2.77
C GLY A 441 1.37 37.20 3.23
N GLU A 442 2.21 36.58 4.07
CA GLU A 442 3.47 37.16 4.56
C GLU A 442 4.43 37.54 3.43
N TYR A 443 4.61 36.66 2.44
CA TYR A 443 5.48 36.92 1.28
C TYR A 443 4.96 38.11 0.45
N ARG A 444 3.65 38.17 0.20
CA ARG A 444 3.01 39.25 -0.55
C ARG A 444 3.15 40.60 0.16
N GLU A 445 2.92 40.64 1.48
CA GLU A 445 3.10 41.87 2.27
C GLU A 445 4.56 42.34 2.27
N LYS A 446 5.51 41.42 2.44
CA LYS A 446 6.94 41.72 2.35
C LYS A 446 7.33 42.25 0.97
N ARG A 447 6.88 41.61 -0.11
CA ARG A 447 7.12 42.08 -1.50
C ARG A 447 6.53 43.46 -1.74
N ARG A 448 5.29 43.73 -1.33
CA ARG A 448 4.65 45.05 -1.42
C ARG A 448 5.41 46.12 -0.64
N ALA A 449 5.88 45.81 0.58
CA ALA A 449 6.67 46.73 1.40
C ALA A 449 8.03 47.06 0.74
N SER A 450 8.75 46.06 0.21
CA SER A 450 10.01 46.28 -0.51
C SER A 450 9.82 47.07 -1.81
N ALA A 451 8.76 46.80 -2.57
CA ALA A 451 8.43 47.55 -3.79
C ALA A 451 8.08 49.02 -3.47
N ALA A 452 7.30 49.24 -2.41
CA ALA A 452 6.96 50.57 -1.90
C ALA A 452 8.20 51.36 -1.42
N ALA A 453 9.13 50.70 -0.73
CA ALA A 453 10.39 51.31 -0.30
C ALA A 453 11.27 51.70 -1.50
N ARG A 454 11.48 50.80 -2.47
CA ARG A 454 12.20 51.09 -3.71
C ARG A 454 11.58 52.27 -4.47
N CYS A 455 10.25 52.33 -4.55
CA CYS A 455 9.55 53.46 -5.15
C CYS A 455 9.86 54.79 -4.43
N SER A 456 9.88 54.80 -3.09
CA SER A 456 10.26 56.00 -2.32
C SER A 456 11.72 56.40 -2.51
N GLU A 457 12.65 55.44 -2.57
CA GLU A 457 14.07 55.72 -2.83
C GLU A 457 14.30 56.31 -4.22
N LEU A 458 13.67 55.75 -5.26
CA LEU A 458 13.72 56.27 -6.63
C LEU A 458 13.18 57.71 -6.71
N LEU A 459 12.01 57.97 -6.10
CA LEU A 459 11.40 59.31 -6.10
C LEU A 459 12.22 60.33 -5.28
N ALA A 460 12.81 59.94 -4.15
CA ALA A 460 13.69 60.83 -3.36
C ALA A 460 14.99 61.17 -4.12
N ALA A 461 15.54 60.21 -4.85
CA ALA A 461 16.70 60.43 -5.71
C ALA A 461 16.36 61.33 -6.92
N ALA A 462 15.19 61.12 -7.54
CA ALA A 462 14.67 61.99 -8.60
C ALA A 462 14.42 63.42 -8.10
N ALA A 463 13.78 63.59 -6.93
CA ALA A 463 13.56 64.88 -6.28
C ALA A 463 14.87 65.65 -6.10
N THR A 464 15.92 64.98 -5.62
CA THR A 464 17.24 65.57 -5.41
C THR A 464 17.87 66.04 -6.73
N ARG A 465 17.72 65.26 -7.81
CA ARG A 465 18.22 65.61 -9.16
C ARG A 465 17.45 66.77 -9.80
N VAL A 466 16.12 66.80 -9.64
CA VAL A 466 15.26 67.90 -10.12
C VAL A 466 15.55 69.19 -9.34
N MET A 467 15.61 69.13 -8.01
CA MET A 467 15.94 70.30 -7.16
C MET A 467 17.35 70.83 -7.42
N GLY A 468 18.33 69.94 -7.66
CA GLY A 468 19.67 70.35 -8.08
C GLY A 468 19.70 71.09 -9.41
N CYS A 469 18.83 70.71 -10.35
CA CYS A 469 18.67 71.42 -11.63
C CYS A 469 17.94 72.76 -11.48
N ALA A 470 16.93 72.84 -10.60
CA ALA A 470 16.14 74.05 -10.36
C ALA A 470 16.93 75.13 -9.59
N ASN A 471 17.84 74.72 -8.71
CA ASN A 471 18.68 75.64 -7.92
C ASN A 471 19.98 76.08 -8.64
N ALA A 472 20.18 75.71 -9.90
CA ALA A 472 21.35 76.14 -10.67
C ALA A 472 21.26 77.65 -11.01
N PRO A 473 22.37 78.40 -10.99
CA PRO A 473 22.36 79.87 -11.15
C PRO A 473 21.90 80.35 -12.54
N ASP A 474 21.87 79.45 -13.53
CA ASP A 474 21.45 79.67 -14.92
C ASP A 474 20.21 78.84 -15.32
N ALA A 475 19.50 78.27 -14.35
CA ALA A 475 18.36 77.38 -14.57
C ALA A 475 17.22 78.03 -15.38
N LYS A 476 16.80 77.36 -16.47
CA LYS A 476 15.60 77.72 -17.23
C LYS A 476 14.47 76.73 -16.94
N ILE A 477 13.24 77.24 -16.90
CA ILE A 477 12.02 76.44 -16.68
C ILE A 477 11.93 75.26 -17.67
N ALA A 478 12.30 75.46 -18.94
CA ALA A 478 12.29 74.42 -19.97
C ALA A 478 13.26 73.26 -19.68
N ASP A 479 14.43 73.55 -19.09
CA ASP A 479 15.44 72.54 -18.76
C ASP A 479 15.02 71.74 -17.51
N VAL A 480 14.36 72.39 -16.55
CA VAL A 480 13.77 71.73 -15.37
C VAL A 480 12.60 70.82 -15.76
N LEU A 481 11.69 71.27 -16.63
CA LEU A 481 10.57 70.44 -17.14
C LEU A 481 11.08 69.21 -17.88
N LYS A 482 12.02 69.39 -18.82
CA LYS A 482 12.66 68.28 -19.54
C LYS A 482 13.36 67.30 -18.59
N ARG A 483 13.89 67.79 -17.46
CA ARG A 483 14.48 66.93 -16.43
C ARG A 483 13.43 66.15 -15.65
N ILE A 484 12.28 66.76 -15.31
CA ILE A 484 11.16 66.05 -14.68
C ILE A 484 10.67 64.92 -15.60
N ASP A 485 10.40 65.20 -16.87
CA ASP A 485 9.95 64.19 -17.85
C ASP A 485 10.92 63.00 -17.91
N SER A 486 12.23 63.27 -18.04
CA SER A 486 13.27 62.23 -18.09
C SER A 486 13.38 61.39 -16.81
N GLU A 487 13.08 61.95 -15.65
CA GLU A 487 13.11 61.24 -14.36
C GLU A 487 11.81 60.47 -14.12
N VAL A 488 10.67 60.93 -14.67
CA VAL A 488 9.40 60.20 -14.70
C VAL A 488 9.48 58.99 -15.62
N ASP A 489 10.06 59.11 -16.81
CA ASP A 489 10.29 57.98 -17.72
C ASP A 489 11.20 56.91 -17.08
N ALA A 490 12.29 57.34 -16.43
CA ALA A 490 13.17 56.45 -15.69
C ALA A 490 12.45 55.77 -14.51
N TYR A 491 11.61 56.51 -13.78
CA TYR A 491 10.79 55.94 -12.71
C TYR A 491 9.80 54.90 -13.25
N LEU A 492 9.07 55.19 -14.33
CA LEU A 492 8.10 54.26 -14.92
C LEU A 492 8.75 53.00 -15.50
N GLY A 493 10.04 53.05 -15.87
CA GLY A 493 10.83 51.89 -16.30
C GLY A 493 11.33 50.99 -15.15
N GLU A 494 11.47 51.52 -13.93
CA GLU A 494 12.02 50.80 -12.77
C GLU A 494 11.05 50.57 -11.59
N ALA A 495 9.93 51.29 -11.56
CA ALA A 495 8.93 51.19 -10.51
C ALA A 495 8.06 49.95 -10.69
N ASP A 496 7.75 49.30 -9.58
CA ASP A 496 7.03 48.04 -9.54
C ASP A 496 6.07 48.03 -8.35
N GLY A 497 5.02 47.20 -8.45
CA GLY A 497 3.99 47.03 -7.43
C GLY A 497 2.86 48.07 -7.43
N PRO A 498 1.76 47.76 -6.73
CA PRO A 498 0.48 48.46 -6.87
C PRO A 498 0.47 49.93 -6.41
N SER A 499 1.45 50.36 -5.60
CA SER A 499 1.53 51.75 -5.11
C SER A 499 2.38 52.69 -5.97
N ALA A 500 2.96 52.21 -7.08
CA ALA A 500 3.87 53.00 -7.91
C ALA A 500 3.18 54.25 -8.50
N HIS A 501 2.02 54.09 -9.14
CA HIS A 501 1.29 55.21 -9.75
C HIS A 501 0.79 56.23 -8.72
N ASP A 502 0.27 55.79 -7.57
CA ASP A 502 -0.17 56.70 -6.51
C ASP A 502 0.99 57.54 -5.95
N ARG A 503 2.16 56.92 -5.74
CA ARG A 503 3.37 57.62 -5.26
C ARG A 503 3.89 58.62 -6.30
N LEU A 504 3.86 58.27 -7.58
CA LEU A 504 4.19 59.20 -8.67
C LEU A 504 3.22 60.38 -8.73
N CYS A 505 1.92 60.14 -8.59
CA CYS A 505 0.91 61.20 -8.53
C CYS A 505 1.07 62.14 -7.32
N VAL A 506 1.60 61.64 -6.19
CA VAL A 506 1.96 62.46 -5.03
C VAL A 506 3.26 63.24 -5.24
N PHE A 507 4.22 62.69 -5.98
CA PHE A 507 5.48 63.37 -6.32
C PHE A 507 5.30 64.52 -7.34
N LEU A 508 4.33 64.39 -8.26
CA LEU A 508 4.04 65.39 -9.30
C LEU A 508 3.11 66.53 -8.84
N ARG A 509 2.61 66.49 -7.60
CA ARG A 509 1.72 67.51 -7.00
C ARG A 509 2.48 68.42 -6.04
#